data_AF-A0A8S3AYV3-F1
#
_entry.id   AF-A0A8S3AYV3-F1
#
_cell.length_a   1.000
_cell.length_b   1.000
_cell.length_c   1.000
_cell.angle_alpha   90.00
_cell.angle_beta   90.00
_cell.angle_gamma   90.00
#
_symmetry.space_group_name_H-M   'P 1'
#
loop_
_entity.id
_entity.type
_entity.pdbx_description
1 polymer ?
#
loop_
_entity_poly.entity_id
_entity_poly.type
_entity_poly.pdbx_seq_one_letter_code
_entity_poly.pdbx_strand_id
1 'polypeptide(L)'
;EIYAKIDRLKSKAIENGFIFDSSWITRPLNENETNESVLCDHSELLVIALQLIQEPVPKRIQVVKNLRVCSHCHEFTKVIAKIE
;
A
#
# COMPACT_ATOMS: atom_id res chain seq x y z
N GLU A 1 -3.87 -7.48 -12.31
CA GLU A 1 -3.20 -6.23 -12.69
C GLU A 1 -2.88 -5.34 -11.49
N ILE A 2 -3.89 -4.90 -10.72
CA ILE A 2 -3.71 -4.06 -9.51
C ILE A 2 -2.81 -4.73 -8.47
N TYR A 3 -3.09 -5.99 -8.11
CA TYR A 3 -2.26 -6.73 -7.15
C TYR A 3 -0.81 -6.90 -7.61
N ALA A 4 -0.58 -7.13 -8.90
CA ALA A 4 0.77 -7.21 -9.45
C ALA A 4 1.52 -5.86 -9.38
N LYS A 5 0.82 -4.73 -9.55
CA LYS A 5 1.42 -3.40 -9.31
C LYS A 5 1.71 -3.21 -7.83
N ILE A 6 0.82 -3.63 -6.93
CA ILE A 6 1.05 -3.59 -5.48
C ILE A 6 2.29 -4.41 -5.11
N ASP A 7 2.45 -5.63 -5.62
CA ASP A 7 3.65 -6.44 -5.37
C ASP A 7 4.93 -5.75 -5.84
N ARG A 8 4.91 -5.11 -7.02
CA ARG A 8 6.05 -4.30 -7.49
C ARG A 8 6.33 -3.10 -6.58
N LEU A 9 5.29 -2.40 -6.15
CA LEU A 9 5.42 -1.27 -5.22
C LEU A 9 5.97 -1.71 -3.87
N LYS A 10 5.57 -2.89 -3.37
CA LYS A 10 6.14 -3.49 -2.16
C LYS A 10 7.63 -3.73 -2.31
N SER A 11 8.05 -4.43 -3.36
CA SER A 11 9.48 -4.71 -3.59
C SER A 11 10.29 -3.42 -3.62
N LYS A 12 9.83 -2.42 -4.38
CA LYS A 12 10.48 -1.10 -4.42
C LYS A 12 10.47 -0.39 -3.06
N ALA A 13 9.38 -0.47 -2.30
CA ALA A 13 9.29 0.15 -0.99
C ALA A 13 10.29 -0.49 -0.01
N ILE A 14 10.39 -1.81 0.02
CA ILE A 14 11.35 -2.56 0.86
C ILE A 14 12.79 -2.18 0.49
N GLU A 15 13.11 -2.14 -0.80
CA GLU A 15 14.42 -1.68 -1.31
C GLU A 15 14.76 -0.25 -0.86
N ASN A 16 13.74 0.58 -0.62
CA ASN A 16 13.87 1.96 -0.15
C ASN A 16 13.65 2.10 1.37
N GLY A 17 13.74 1.00 2.13
CA GLY A 17 13.74 1.02 3.59
C GLY A 17 12.36 1.00 4.25
N PHE A 18 11.30 0.64 3.52
CA PHE A 18 9.99 0.39 4.11
C PHE A 18 10.02 -0.89 4.97
N ILE A 19 9.46 -0.80 6.17
CA ILE A 19 9.33 -1.92 7.10
C ILE A 19 7.84 -2.18 7.33
N PHE A 20 7.41 -3.42 7.14
CA PHE A 20 6.04 -3.82 7.43
C PHE A 20 5.77 -3.76 8.93
N ASP A 21 4.78 -2.96 9.31
CA ASP A 21 4.29 -2.86 10.67
C ASP A 21 3.03 -3.74 10.85
N SER A 22 3.21 -4.94 11.40
CA SER A 22 2.12 -5.88 11.68
C SER A 22 1.29 -5.52 12.91
N SER A 23 1.66 -4.48 13.68
CA SER A 23 0.92 -4.09 14.89
C SER A 23 -0.52 -3.62 14.62
N TRP A 24 -0.83 -3.30 13.35
CA TRP A 24 -2.16 -2.89 12.90
C TRP A 24 -3.11 -4.05 12.59
N ILE A 25 -2.63 -5.28 12.63
CA ILE A 25 -3.45 -6.47 12.45
C ILE A 25 -4.08 -6.79 13.80
N THR A 26 -5.32 -6.32 14.01
CA THR A 26 -6.02 -6.44 15.30
C THR A 26 -6.71 -7.77 15.51
N ARG A 27 -6.72 -8.65 14.49
CA ARG A 27 -7.37 -9.95 14.53
C ARG A 27 -6.36 -11.07 14.27
N PRO A 28 -6.57 -12.27 14.83
CA PRO A 28 -5.80 -13.43 14.41
C PRO A 28 -6.03 -13.68 12.92
N LEU A 29 -4.94 -13.99 12.20
CA LEU A 29 -4.99 -14.34 10.79
C LEU A 29 -5.44 -15.80 10.61
N ASN A 30 -6.17 -16.05 9.52
CA ASN A 30 -6.53 -17.40 9.11
C ASN A 30 -5.32 -18.09 8.44
N GLU A 31 -5.36 -19.41 8.25
CA GLU A 31 -4.25 -20.18 7.65
C GLU A 31 -3.83 -19.69 6.25
N ASN A 32 -4.74 -19.02 5.53
CA ASN A 32 -4.51 -18.50 4.18
C ASN A 32 -4.11 -17.02 4.15
N GLU A 33 -4.03 -16.34 5.30
CA GLU A 33 -3.71 -14.92 5.38
C GLU A 33 -2.27 -14.72 5.88
N THR A 34 -1.56 -13.78 5.26
CA THR A 34 -0.27 -13.30 5.74
C THR A 34 -0.40 -11.86 6.20
N ASN A 35 0.55 -11.39 7.02
CA ASN A 35 0.58 -9.98 7.41
C ASN A 35 0.59 -9.06 6.17
N GLU A 36 1.33 -9.47 5.15
CA GLU A 36 1.42 -8.75 3.89
C GLU A 36 0.10 -8.75 3.12
N SER A 37 -0.62 -9.88 3.04
CA SER A 37 -1.88 -9.93 2.31
C SER A 37 -2.91 -9.01 2.93
N VAL A 38 -3.05 -9.05 4.27
CA VAL A 38 -4.03 -8.21 4.98
C VAL A 38 -3.70 -6.72 4.89
N LEU A 39 -2.43 -6.35 5.06
CA LEU A 39 -2.02 -4.94 5.04
C LEU A 39 -2.00 -4.34 3.63
N CYS A 40 -1.85 -5.17 2.59
CA CYS A 40 -1.81 -4.72 1.20
C CYS A 40 -3.19 -4.62 0.54
N ASP A 41 -4.22 -5.18 1.18
CA ASP A 41 -5.61 -5.13 0.71
C ASP A 41 -6.38 -3.89 1.19
N HIS A 42 -5.71 -2.99 1.92
CA HIS A 42 -6.31 -1.71 2.29
C HIS A 42 -6.64 -0.86 1.05
N SER A 43 -7.81 -0.22 1.07
CA SER A 43 -8.34 0.52 -0.08
C SER A 43 -7.45 1.68 -0.53
N GLU A 44 -6.69 2.29 0.39
CA GLU A 44 -5.73 3.35 0.06
C GLU A 44 -4.64 2.85 -0.92
N LEU A 45 -4.12 1.65 -0.69
CA LEU A 45 -3.09 1.03 -1.54
C LEU A 45 -3.65 0.62 -2.89
N LEU A 46 -4.86 0.06 -2.90
CA LEU A 46 -5.56 -0.35 -4.12
C LEU A 46 -5.80 0.85 -5.05
N VAL A 47 -6.27 1.97 -4.51
CA VAL A 47 -6.52 3.19 -5.29
C VAL A 47 -5.23 3.78 -5.85
N ILE A 48 -4.16 3.84 -5.05
CA ILE A 48 -2.84 4.32 -5.53
C ILE A 48 -2.33 3.43 -6.66
N ALA A 49 -2.36 2.10 -6.49
CA ALA A 49 -1.89 1.18 -7.50
C ALA A 49 -2.71 1.27 -8.79
N LEU A 50 -4.04 1.37 -8.69
CA LEU A 50 -4.91 1.56 -9.84
C LEU A 50 -4.61 2.86 -10.58
N GLN A 51 -4.44 3.97 -9.86
CA GLN A 51 -4.15 5.26 -10.48
C GLN A 51 -2.80 5.24 -11.20
N LEU A 52 -1.78 4.62 -10.63
CA LEU A 52 -0.46 4.46 -11.25
C LEU A 52 -0.48 3.51 -12.47
N ILE A 53 -1.45 2.60 -12.55
CA ILE A 53 -1.67 1.76 -13.74
C ILE A 53 -2.33 2.59 -14.85
N GLN A 54 -3.38 3.34 -14.52
CA GLN A 54 -4.19 4.08 -15.50
C GLN A 54 -3.49 5.31 -16.05
N GLU A 55 -2.75 6.03 -15.19
CA GLU A 55 -2.05 7.25 -15.58
C GLU A 55 -0.59 7.21 -15.10
N PRO A 56 0.36 6.81 -15.96
CA PRO A 56 1.78 6.73 -15.60
C PRO A 56 2.51 8.09 -15.63
N VAL A 57 1.80 9.17 -15.95
CA VAL A 57 2.34 10.54 -16.08
C VAL A 57 2.16 11.26 -14.75
N PRO A 58 3.12 12.09 -14.28
CA PRO A 58 3.10 12.63 -12.92
C PRO A 58 1.91 13.59 -12.72
N LYS A 59 0.82 13.04 -12.17
CA LYS A 59 -0.28 13.79 -11.58
C LYS A 59 -0.32 13.51 -10.09
N ARG A 60 -0.70 14.54 -9.34
CA ARG A 60 -0.93 14.43 -7.91
C ARG A 60 -2.06 13.44 -7.64
N ILE A 61 -1.75 12.35 -6.93
CA ILE A 61 -2.75 11.42 -6.41
C ILE A 61 -3.20 11.93 -5.04
N GLN A 62 -4.51 12.14 -4.85
CA GLN A 62 -5.09 12.50 -3.56
C GLN A 62 -6.09 11.44 -3.12
N VAL A 63 -5.77 10.72 -2.04
CA VAL A 63 -6.65 9.73 -1.42
C VAL A 63 -7.41 10.39 -0.27
N VAL A 64 -8.74 10.38 -0.33
CA VAL A 64 -9.62 10.91 0.73
C VAL A 64 -10.50 9.78 1.25
N LYS A 65 -10.59 9.63 2.56
CA LYS A 65 -11.45 8.65 3.23
C LYS A 65 -12.10 9.25 4.47
N ASN A 66 -13.27 8.72 4.83
CA ASN A 66 -14.02 9.14 6.03
C ASN A 66 -13.33 8.70 7.33
N LEU A 67 -12.50 7.66 7.26
CA LEU A 67 -11.74 7.14 8.39
C LEU A 67 -10.30 7.67 8.36
N ARG A 68 -9.56 7.52 9.45
CA ARG A 68 -8.12 7.82 9.48
C ARG A 68 -7.33 6.80 8.67
N VAL A 69 -6.35 7.25 7.87
CA VAL A 69 -5.38 6.36 7.19
C VAL A 69 -4.56 5.65 8.26
N CYS A 70 -4.43 4.31 8.18
CA CYS A 70 -3.63 3.57 9.15
C CYS A 70 -2.14 3.90 8.99
N SER A 71 -1.33 3.74 10.05
CA SER A 71 0.09 4.10 9.97
C SER A 71 0.86 3.30 8.92
N HIS A 72 0.50 2.02 8.70
CA HIS A 72 1.06 1.21 7.63
C HIS A 72 0.85 1.86 6.25
N CYS A 73 -0.39 2.15 5.86
CA CYS A 73 -0.69 2.78 4.57
C CYS A 73 -0.12 4.20 4.47
N HIS A 74 -0.06 4.94 5.58
CA HIS A 74 0.54 6.27 5.62
C HIS A 74 2.05 6.21 5.32
N GLU A 75 2.80 5.34 6.00
CA GLU A 75 4.25 5.22 5.76
C GLU A 75 4.54 4.61 4.39
N PHE A 76 3.75 3.64 3.94
CA PHE A 76 3.89 3.07 2.61
C PHE A 76 3.69 4.15 1.54
N THR A 77 2.61 4.94 1.63
CA THR A 77 2.31 6.02 0.67
C THR A 77 3.43 7.05 0.64
N LYS A 78 4.02 7.38 1.79
CA LYS A 78 5.15 8.30 1.89
C LYS A 78 6.42 7.78 1.20
N VAL A 79 6.68 6.47 1.26
CA VAL A 79 7.78 5.85 0.51
C VAL A 79 7.46 5.83 -0.98
N ILE A 80 6.24 5.42 -1.37
CA ILE A 80 5.83 5.38 -2.78
C ILE A 80 5.90 6.75 -3.45
N ALA A 81 5.46 7.81 -2.77
CA ALA A 81 5.51 9.17 -3.30
C ALA A 81 6.93 9.70 -3.59
N LYS A 82 7.98 9.00 -3.14
CA LYS A 82 9.38 9.34 -3.45
C LYS A 82 9.94 8.55 -4.63
N ILE A 83 9.34 7.41 -4.99
CA ILE A 83 9.89 6.44 -5.94
C ILE A 83 9.06 6.28 -7.22
N GLU A 84 7.82 6.77 -7.24
CA GLU A 84 6.92 6.86 -8.40
C GLU A 84 6.49 8.32 -8.59
#